data_AF-A0A2N8NGF2-F1
#
_entry.id   AF-A0A2N8NGF2-F1
#
_cell.length_a   1.000
_cell.length_b   1.000
_cell.length_c   1.000
_cell.angle_alpha   90.00
_cell.angle_beta   90.00
_cell.angle_gamma   90.00
#
_symmetry.space_group_name_H-M   'P 1'
#
loop_
_entity.id
_entity.type
_entity.pdbx_description
1 polymer ?
#
loop_
_entity_poly.entity_id
_entity_poly.type
_entity_poly.pdbx_seq_one_letter_code
_entity_poly.pdbx_strand_id
1 'polypeptide(L)'
;MEERKRIIDVREALRHKAPGAARWIPAAVTNWLARTIHEEELNDILARYAALDGVSFMQALVGEFDLKLDVHGAEHLPTPEQRCLLAYHPVSPAYSVKISYICAIK
;
A
#
# COMPACT_ATOMS: atom_id res chain seq x y z
N MET A 1 27.42 1.13 -12.64
CA MET A 1 26.43 0.29 -11.94
C MET A 1 25.21 1.16 -11.78
N GLU A 2 24.11 0.81 -12.44
CA GLU A 2 22.85 1.58 -12.35
C GLU A 2 22.37 1.56 -10.90
N GLU A 3 22.17 2.73 -10.31
CA GLU A 3 21.63 2.84 -8.95
C GLU A 3 20.15 2.43 -8.99
N ARG A 4 19.86 1.18 -8.61
CA ARG A 4 18.49 0.66 -8.55
C ARG A 4 17.76 1.43 -7.45
N LYS A 5 16.94 2.41 -7.83
CA LYS A 5 16.20 3.25 -6.89
C LYS A 5 15.28 2.37 -6.03
N ARG A 6 15.65 2.18 -4.75
CA ARG A 6 14.78 1.51 -3.78
C ARG A 6 13.64 2.46 -3.43
N ILE A 7 12.41 2.03 -3.69
CA ILE A 7 11.18 2.79 -3.39
C ILE A 7 10.74 2.49 -1.95
N ILE A 8 10.93 1.24 -1.52
CA ILE A 8 10.70 0.79 -0.14
C ILE A 8 12.04 0.48 0.51
N ASP A 9 12.29 1.11 1.67
CA ASP A 9 13.36 0.77 2.60
C ASP A 9 12.74 0.64 4.00
N VAL A 10 12.69 -0.58 4.54
CA VAL A 10 12.11 -0.86 5.86
C VAL A 10 12.83 -0.11 6.97
N ARG A 11 14.15 0.03 6.88
CA ARG A 11 14.95 0.70 7.90
C ARG A 11 14.66 2.18 7.92
N GLU A 12 14.53 2.80 6.76
CA GLU A 12 14.13 4.20 6.62
C GLU A 12 12.69 4.43 7.08
N ALA A 13 11.77 3.55 6.67
CA ALA A 13 10.37 3.60 7.09
C ALA A 13 10.24 3.52 8.63
N LEU A 14 11.01 2.65 9.28
CA LEU A 14 11.05 2.53 10.74
C LEU A 14 11.63 3.80 11.41
N ARG A 15 12.71 4.36 10.86
CA ARG A 15 13.27 5.63 11.36
C ARG A 15 12.27 6.77 11.27
N HIS A 16 11.52 6.85 10.18
CA HIS A 16 10.55 7.93 9.96
C HIS A 16 9.28 7.76 10.83
N LYS A 17 8.74 6.54 10.92
CA LYS A 17 7.49 6.28 11.67
C LYS A 17 7.70 6.16 13.19
N ALA A 18 8.86 5.66 13.63
CA ALA A 18 9.12 5.37 15.04
C ALA A 18 10.59 5.68 15.41
N PRO A 19 11.05 6.94 15.33
CA PRO A 19 12.45 7.31 15.52
C PRO A 19 12.99 6.90 16.90
N GLY A 20 12.16 6.97 17.94
CA GLY A 20 12.53 6.60 19.31
C GLY A 20 12.81 5.11 19.49
N ALA A 21 12.10 4.24 18.78
CA ALA A 21 12.29 2.80 18.80
C ALA A 21 13.35 2.36 17.78
N ALA A 22 13.39 2.99 16.61
CA ALA A 22 14.28 2.62 15.50
C ALA A 22 15.77 2.55 15.89
N ARG A 23 16.22 3.39 16.83
CA ARG A 23 17.60 3.36 17.36
C ARG A 23 17.94 2.10 18.19
N TRP A 24 16.93 1.44 18.75
CA TRP A 24 17.09 0.25 19.59
C TRP A 24 16.79 -1.05 18.84
N ILE A 25 16.16 -0.98 17.67
CA ILE A 25 15.83 -2.16 16.86
C ILE A 25 17.14 -2.75 16.30
N PRO A 26 17.47 -4.02 16.64
CA PRO A 26 18.66 -4.68 16.10
C PRO A 26 18.56 -4.88 14.58
N ALA A 27 19.72 -4.87 13.89
CA ALA A 27 19.78 -5.11 12.45
C ALA A 27 19.19 -6.47 12.03
N ALA A 28 19.27 -7.48 12.90
CA ALA A 28 18.64 -8.78 12.66
C ALA A 28 17.12 -8.69 12.52
N VAL A 29 16.47 -7.83 13.32
CA VAL A 29 15.01 -7.63 13.27
C VAL A 29 14.62 -6.88 12.00
N THR A 30 15.35 -5.82 11.63
CA THR A 30 15.10 -5.10 10.37
C THR A 30 15.31 -6.00 9.16
N ASN A 31 16.32 -6.86 9.17
CA ASN A 31 16.57 -7.81 8.08
C ASN A 31 15.48 -8.90 8.02
N TRP A 32 15.01 -9.37 9.17
CA TRP A 32 13.89 -10.30 9.23
C TRP A 32 12.60 -9.67 8.69
N LEU A 33 12.30 -8.42 9.07
CA LEU A 33 11.17 -7.65 8.54
C LEU A 33 11.27 -7.49 7.01
N ALA A 34 12.43 -7.03 6.51
CA ALA A 34 12.66 -6.86 5.08
C ALA A 34 12.45 -8.15 4.28
N ARG A 35 12.87 -9.31 4.82
CA ARG A 35 12.61 -10.63 4.23
C ARG A 35 11.14 -11.03 4.31
N THR A 36 10.49 -10.78 5.44
CA THR A 36 9.09 -11.16 5.67
C THR A 36 8.13 -10.40 4.74
N ILE A 37 8.40 -9.11 4.52
CA ILE A 37 7.61 -8.31 3.58
C ILE A 37 8.05 -8.50 2.12
N HIS A 38 9.09 -9.30 1.87
CA HIS A 38 9.69 -9.48 0.55
C HIS A 38 10.07 -8.13 -0.09
N GLU A 39 10.83 -7.30 0.63
CA GLU A 39 11.18 -5.92 0.23
C GLU A 39 11.77 -5.87 -1.19
N GLU A 40 12.60 -6.84 -1.57
CA GLU A 40 13.21 -6.92 -2.90
C GLU A 40 12.17 -7.18 -4.00
N GLU A 41 11.27 -8.14 -3.79
CA GLU A 41 10.20 -8.48 -4.73
C GLU A 41 9.21 -7.32 -4.88
N LEU A 42 8.85 -6.66 -3.77
CA LEU A 42 7.99 -5.49 -3.78
C LEU A 42 8.64 -4.33 -4.55
N ASN A 43 9.92 -4.05 -4.32
CA ASN A 43 10.64 -3.03 -5.09
C ASN A 43 10.71 -3.37 -6.57
N ASP A 44 10.85 -4.66 -6.92
CA ASP A 44 10.86 -5.11 -8.31
C ASP A 44 9.49 -4.97 -8.98
N ILE A 45 8.39 -5.29 -8.27
CA ILE A 45 7.01 -5.02 -8.73
C ILE A 45 6.80 -3.52 -8.94
N LEU A 46 7.18 -2.70 -7.96
CA LEU A 46 7.03 -1.25 -8.04
C LEU A 46 7.84 -0.65 -9.18
N ALA A 47 9.05 -1.16 -9.44
CA ALA A 47 9.86 -0.74 -10.56
C ALA A 47 9.24 -1.12 -11.91
N ARG A 48 8.67 -2.34 -12.03
CA ARG A 48 7.99 -2.80 -13.26
C ARG A 48 6.78 -1.94 -13.62
N TYR A 49 6.03 -1.49 -12.62
CA TYR A 49 4.82 -0.70 -12.82
C TYR A 49 5.02 0.81 -12.57
N ALA A 50 6.26 1.29 -12.48
CA ALA A 50 6.57 2.69 -12.16
C ALA A 50 6.02 3.70 -13.19
N ALA A 51 5.75 3.25 -14.42
CA ALA A 51 5.19 4.07 -15.49
C ALA A 51 3.65 4.13 -15.49
N LEU A 52 2.97 3.30 -14.68
CA LEU A 52 1.51 3.29 -14.60
C LEU A 52 0.99 4.42 -13.72
N ASP A 53 -0.16 4.98 -14.09
CA ASP A 53 -0.89 5.89 -13.24
C ASP A 53 -1.56 5.14 -12.06
N GLY A 54 -1.94 5.85 -11.00
CA GLY A 54 -2.35 5.23 -9.75
C GLY A 54 -3.49 4.21 -9.87
N VAL A 55 -4.45 4.44 -10.78
CA VAL A 55 -5.56 3.51 -11.01
C VAL A 55 -5.09 2.26 -11.76
N SER A 56 -4.34 2.42 -12.85
CA SER A 56 -3.81 1.28 -13.62
C SER A 56 -2.80 0.47 -12.80
N PHE A 57 -2.02 1.12 -11.94
CA PHE A 57 -1.12 0.48 -11.01
C PHE A 57 -1.89 -0.43 -10.03
N MET A 58 -2.94 0.08 -9.39
CA MET A 58 -3.77 -0.70 -8.47
C MET A 58 -4.45 -1.89 -9.18
N GLN A 59 -4.92 -1.71 -10.40
CA GLN A 59 -5.49 -2.80 -11.20
C GLN A 59 -4.44 -3.87 -11.54
N ALA A 60 -3.23 -3.46 -11.91
CA ALA A 60 -2.12 -4.37 -12.17
C ALA A 60 -1.75 -5.18 -10.92
N LEU A 61 -1.70 -4.53 -9.74
CA LEU A 61 -1.44 -5.22 -8.47
C LEU A 61 -2.53 -6.22 -8.08
N VAL A 62 -3.81 -5.88 -8.29
CA VAL A 62 -4.93 -6.79 -8.02
C VAL A 62 -4.78 -8.07 -8.86
N GLY A 63 -4.36 -7.95 -10.11
CA GLY A 63 -4.04 -9.10 -10.96
C GLY A 63 -2.79 -9.87 -10.53
N GLU A 64 -1.69 -9.17 -10.23
CA GLU A 64 -0.40 -9.78 -9.83
C GLU A 64 -0.52 -10.61 -8.54
N PHE A 65 -1.31 -10.14 -7.58
CA PHE A 65 -1.51 -10.79 -6.28
C PHE A 65 -2.80 -11.64 -6.19
N ASP A 66 -3.51 -11.81 -7.31
CA ASP A 66 -4.81 -12.53 -7.37
C ASP A 66 -5.80 -12.08 -6.27
N LEU A 67 -5.91 -10.77 -6.06
CA LEU A 67 -6.76 -10.19 -5.02
C LEU A 67 -8.22 -10.23 -5.48
N LYS A 68 -9.11 -10.74 -4.61
CA LYS A 68 -10.56 -10.64 -4.83
C LYS A 68 -11.08 -9.33 -4.26
N LEU A 69 -11.59 -8.48 -5.14
CA LEU A 69 -12.23 -7.23 -4.79
C LEU A 69 -13.73 -7.46 -4.61
N ASP A 70 -14.21 -7.28 -3.39
CA ASP A 70 -15.63 -7.40 -3.05
C ASP A 70 -16.18 -6.00 -2.75
N VAL A 71 -17.04 -5.51 -3.64
CA VAL A 71 -17.56 -4.13 -3.60
C VAL A 71 -18.98 -4.15 -3.05
N HIS A 72 -19.14 -3.57 -1.85
CA HIS A 72 -20.44 -3.45 -1.18
C HIS A 72 -20.93 -2.01 -1.23
N GLY A 73 -22.23 -1.80 -1.46
CA GLY A 73 -22.84 -0.47 -1.38
C GLY A 73 -22.60 0.43 -2.61
N ALA A 74 -22.19 -0.13 -3.75
CA ALA A 74 -21.98 0.63 -4.99
C ALA A 74 -23.26 1.32 -5.48
N GLU A 75 -24.43 0.79 -5.12
CA GLU A 75 -25.76 1.33 -5.40
C GLU A 75 -26.05 2.66 -4.67
N HIS A 76 -25.31 2.97 -3.60
CA HIS A 76 -25.45 4.22 -2.84
C HIS A 76 -24.49 5.32 -3.32
N LEU A 77 -23.72 5.08 -4.38
CA LEU A 77 -22.76 6.04 -4.87
C LEU A 77 -23.48 7.22 -5.58
N PRO A 78 -23.15 8.47 -5.23
CA PRO A 78 -23.68 9.65 -5.94
C PRO A 78 -23.20 9.68 -7.41
N THR A 79 -23.64 10.64 -8.22
CA THR A 79 -23.21 10.71 -9.63
C THR A 79 -21.69 10.88 -9.73
N PRO A 80 -21.05 10.44 -10.83
CA PRO A 80 -19.60 10.48 -10.97
C PRO A 80 -18.97 11.85 -10.68
N GLU A 81 -19.70 12.94 -10.96
CA GLU A 81 -19.23 14.31 -10.70
C GLU A 81 -19.19 14.68 -9.20
N GLN A 82 -19.87 13.93 -8.34
CA GLN A 82 -20.02 14.19 -6.90
C GLN A 82 -19.28 13.18 -6.02
N ARG A 83 -18.49 12.27 -6.63
CA ARG A 83 -17.75 11.24 -5.89
C ARG A 83 -16.39 11.78 -5.45
N CYS A 84 -16.10 11.67 -4.15
CA CYS A 84 -14.75 11.74 -3.62
C CYS A 84 -14.42 10.42 -2.93
N LEU A 85 -13.28 9.82 -3.28
CA LEU A 85 -12.85 8.52 -2.75
C LEU A 85 -12.02 8.75 -1.49
N LEU A 86 -12.50 8.24 -0.35
CA LEU A 86 -11.77 8.23 0.91
C LEU A 86 -11.49 6.78 1.30
N ALA A 87 -10.24 6.35 1.21
CA ALA A 87 -9.82 5.03 1.69
C ALA A 87 -9.37 5.16 3.15
N TYR A 88 -10.06 4.47 4.07
CA TYR A 88 -9.61 4.32 5.45
C TYR A 88 -9.20 2.87 5.68
N HIS A 89 -8.00 2.62 6.22
CA HIS A 89 -7.59 1.28 6.62
C HIS A 89 -7.90 1.07 8.12
N PRO A 90 -9.00 0.41 8.51
CA PRO A 90 -9.11 -0.06 9.88
C PRO A 90 -8.08 -1.17 10.06
N VAL A 91 -7.06 -0.94 10.90
CA VAL A 91 -6.07 -1.96 11.28
C VAL A 91 -6.82 -3.06 12.05
N SER A 92 -7.41 -4.01 11.32
CA SER A 92 -8.08 -5.18 11.87
C SER A 92 -7.24 -6.42 11.49
N PRO A 93 -7.10 -7.43 12.37
CA PRO A 93 -6.23 -8.58 12.14
C PRO A 93 -6.68 -9.50 10.98
N ALA A 94 -7.87 -9.27 10.42
CA ALA A 94 -8.31 -9.89 9.19
C ALA A 94 -7.93 -8.97 8.01
N TYR A 95 -7.13 -9.49 7.09
CA TYR A 95 -6.50 -8.85 5.91
C TYR A 95 -7.47 -8.28 4.85
N SER A 96 -8.62 -7.75 5.25
CA SER A 96 -9.59 -7.11 4.37
C SER A 96 -9.41 -5.58 4.40
N VAL A 97 -8.92 -5.02 3.30
CA VAL A 97 -8.90 -3.57 3.07
C VAL A 97 -10.35 -3.11 2.89
N LYS A 98 -10.88 -2.36 3.85
CA LYS A 98 -12.23 -1.77 3.74
C LYS A 98 -12.12 -0.37 3.16
N ILE A 99 -12.43 -0.20 1.88
CA ILE A 99 -12.60 1.14 1.30
C ILE A 99 -14.03 1.59 1.63
N SER A 100 -14.16 2.57 2.53
CA SER A 100 -15.47 3.10 2.95
C SER A 100 -15.79 4.37 2.18
N TYR A 101 -16.80 4.34 1.32
CA TYR A 101 -17.25 5.51 0.57
C TYR A 101 -18.18 6.36 1.43
N ILE A 102 -17.68 7.48 1.96
CA ILE A 102 -18.54 8.57 2.42
C ILE A 102 -17.98 9.87 1.85
N CYS A 103 -18.70 10.48 0.93
CA CYS A 103 -18.49 11.90 0.63
C CYS A 103 -19.82 12.54 0.22
N ALA A 104 -20.41 13.27 1.17
CA ALA A 104 -21.37 14.32 0.90
C ALA A 104 -20.62 15.64 1.06
N ILE A 105 -20.29 16.29 -0.04
CA ILE A 105 -19.89 17.70 -0.02
C ILE A 105 -20.98 18.44 -0.76
N LYS A 106 -21.76 19.21 0.01
CA LYS A 106 -22.59 20.30 -0.49
C LYS A 106 -21.70 21.46 -0.93
#